data_AF-A0AAC9K9I3-F1
#
_entry.id   AF-A0AAC9K9I3-F1
#
_cell.length_a   1.000
_cell.length_b   1.000
_cell.length_c   1.000
_cell.angle_alpha   90.00
_cell.angle_beta   90.00
_cell.angle_gamma   90.00
#
_symmetry.space_group_name_H-M   'P 1'
#
loop_
_entity.id
_entity.type
_entity.pdbx_description
1 polymer ?
#
loop_
_entity_poly.entity_id
_entity_poly.type
_entity_poly.pdbx_seq_one_letter_code
_entity_poly.pdbx_strand_id
1 'polypeptide(L)'
;MFVRLKDTAKGPAGKWTDAATGEHGDLLDVIRESCGLIDFKDVADEARSFLRLPHPEPEPDRPRSRGPSAPTGSLEASRRLFGMSQPISRTLVETYLRSRGITALHGTESLRFHPRCYYRPDDDSPTETWPAMIASVTDLGGHLTGAHRT
;
A
#
# COMPACT_ATOMS: atom_id res chain seq x y z
N MET A 1 -29.38 -4.59 23.10
CA MET A 1 -28.89 -4.41 21.71
C MET A 1 -30.00 -4.57 20.66
N PHE A 2 -30.04 -3.69 19.67
CA PHE A 2 -30.91 -3.80 18.48
C PHE A 2 -30.12 -3.44 17.20
N VAL A 3 -30.51 -4.01 16.06
CA VAL A 3 -29.85 -3.81 14.75
C VAL A 3 -30.79 -3.09 13.79
N ARG A 4 -30.26 -2.12 13.05
CA ARG A 4 -31.01 -1.45 11.98
C ARG A 4 -31.04 -2.31 10.71
N LEU A 5 -32.23 -2.70 10.27
CA LEU A 5 -32.40 -3.52 9.06
C LEU A 5 -32.57 -2.71 7.76
N LYS A 6 -32.88 -1.42 7.88
CA LYS A 6 -33.08 -0.50 6.75
C LYS A 6 -32.36 0.81 7.03
N ASP A 7 -32.01 1.51 5.96
CA ASP A 7 -31.46 2.86 6.06
C ASP A 7 -32.50 3.81 6.64
N THR A 8 -32.06 4.67 7.56
CA THR A 8 -32.91 5.66 8.21
C THR A 8 -32.17 6.99 8.29
N ALA A 9 -32.88 8.08 8.62
CA ALA A 9 -32.25 9.37 8.91
C ALA A 9 -31.21 9.32 10.05
N LYS A 10 -31.22 8.27 10.87
CA LYS A 10 -30.27 8.05 11.97
C LYS A 10 -29.03 7.23 11.56
N GLY A 11 -28.93 6.81 10.29
CA GLY A 11 -27.77 6.12 9.72
C GLY A 11 -28.12 4.83 8.96
N PRO A 12 -27.08 4.15 8.42
CA PRO A 12 -27.23 3.01 7.53
C PRO A 12 -27.71 1.74 8.25
N ALA A 13 -28.26 0.80 7.46
CA ALA A 13 -28.55 -0.56 7.89
C ALA A 13 -27.27 -1.31 8.32
N GLY A 14 -27.44 -2.36 9.13
CA GLY A 14 -26.34 -3.22 9.60
C GLY A 14 -25.58 -2.70 10.83
N LYS A 15 -25.88 -1.48 11.30
CA LYS A 15 -25.34 -0.93 12.55
C LYS A 15 -26.21 -1.34 13.75
N TRP A 16 -25.56 -1.72 14.84
CA TRP A 16 -26.21 -2.05 16.10
C TRP A 16 -26.03 -0.94 17.14
N THR A 17 -26.95 -0.90 18.10
CA THR A 17 -26.88 0.01 19.25
C THR A 17 -27.46 -0.68 20.47
N ASP A 18 -26.84 -0.50 21.63
CA ASP A 18 -27.40 -0.92 22.91
C ASP A 18 -28.22 0.21 23.54
N ALA A 19 -29.45 -0.08 23.92
CA ALA A 19 -30.37 0.91 24.49
C ALA A 19 -30.07 1.24 25.95
N ALA A 20 -29.35 0.39 26.67
CA ALA A 20 -29.01 0.55 28.08
C ALA A 20 -27.67 1.28 28.26
N THR A 21 -26.66 0.96 27.45
CA THR A 21 -25.31 1.56 27.56
C THR A 21 -25.05 2.68 26.55
N GLY A 22 -25.82 2.76 25.46
CA GLY A 22 -25.56 3.70 24.36
C GLY A 22 -24.41 3.29 23.43
N GLU A 23 -23.78 2.14 23.68
CA GLU A 23 -22.75 1.58 22.81
C GLU A 23 -23.31 1.25 21.44
N HIS A 24 -22.48 1.34 20.41
CA HIS A 24 -22.86 1.11 19.04
C HIS A 24 -21.68 0.58 18.22
N GLY A 25 -21.98 -0.15 17.15
CA GLY A 25 -20.98 -0.75 16.29
C GLY A 25 -21.61 -1.37 15.04
N ASP A 26 -20.86 -2.24 14.36
CA ASP A 26 -21.37 -3.12 13.31
C ASP A 26 -21.21 -4.61 13.63
N LEU A 27 -21.65 -5.44 12.69
CA LEU A 27 -21.59 -6.89 12.81
C LEU A 27 -20.15 -7.43 12.90
N LEU A 28 -19.13 -6.72 12.40
CA LEU A 28 -17.75 -7.14 12.54
C LEU A 28 -17.26 -6.93 13.97
N ASP A 29 -17.69 -5.87 14.64
CA ASP A 29 -17.42 -5.66 16.06
C ASP A 29 -17.98 -6.80 16.91
N VAL A 30 -19.20 -7.27 16.59
CA VAL A 30 -19.84 -8.40 17.27
C VAL A 30 -19.05 -9.68 17.06
N ILE A 31 -18.63 -9.97 15.82
CA ILE A 31 -17.83 -11.16 15.49
C ILE A 31 -16.49 -11.12 16.23
N ARG A 32 -15.84 -9.95 16.23
CA ARG A 32 -14.57 -9.73 16.92
C ARG A 32 -14.69 -10.04 18.41
N GLU A 33 -15.72 -9.50 19.07
CA GLU A 33 -15.95 -9.70 20.51
C GLU A 33 -16.41 -11.12 20.84
N SER A 34 -17.28 -11.73 20.03
CA SER A 34 -17.80 -13.08 20.28
C SER A 34 -16.75 -14.17 20.05
N CYS A 35 -15.86 -13.96 19.08
CA CYS A 35 -14.81 -14.92 18.70
C CYS A 35 -13.46 -14.60 19.35
N GLY A 36 -13.33 -13.50 20.10
CA GLY A 36 -12.10 -13.09 20.77
C GLY A 36 -10.96 -12.76 19.80
N LEU A 37 -11.29 -12.26 18.61
CA LEU A 37 -10.33 -12.01 17.54
C LEU A 37 -9.68 -10.64 17.72
N ILE A 38 -8.37 -10.56 17.44
CA ILE A 38 -7.60 -9.31 17.59
C ILE A 38 -7.27 -8.71 16.22
N ASP A 39 -6.88 -9.55 15.25
CA ASP A 39 -6.58 -9.11 13.88
C ASP A 39 -7.88 -8.97 13.07
N PHE A 40 -8.01 -7.86 12.35
CA PHE A 40 -9.11 -7.62 11.42
C PHE A 40 -9.20 -8.70 10.33
N LYS A 41 -8.07 -9.28 9.92
CA LYS A 41 -8.04 -10.36 8.94
C LYS A 41 -8.86 -11.55 9.43
N ASP A 42 -8.65 -11.96 10.68
CA ASP A 42 -9.34 -13.11 11.26
C ASP A 42 -10.85 -12.82 11.39
N VAL A 43 -11.21 -11.58 11.75
CA VAL A 43 -12.62 -11.14 11.79
C VAL A 43 -13.27 -11.21 10.41
N ALA A 44 -12.56 -10.78 9.37
CA ALA A 44 -13.06 -10.85 8.00
C ALA A 44 -13.17 -12.30 7.48
N ASP A 45 -12.25 -13.17 7.87
CA ASP A 45 -12.29 -14.59 7.51
C ASP A 45 -13.45 -15.31 8.22
N GLU A 46 -13.69 -15.02 9.50
CA GLU A 46 -14.87 -15.54 10.22
C GLU A 46 -16.19 -15.03 9.61
N ALA A 47 -16.26 -13.73 9.27
CA ALA A 47 -17.44 -13.18 8.59
C ALA A 47 -17.70 -13.85 7.24
N ARG A 48 -16.64 -14.16 6.46
CA ARG A 48 -16.77 -14.91 5.19
C ARG A 48 -17.22 -16.34 5.43
N SER A 49 -16.67 -17.02 6.44
CA SER A 49 -17.06 -18.36 6.86
C SER A 49 -18.56 -18.41 7.19
N PHE A 50 -19.01 -17.47 8.02
CA PHE A 50 -20.43 -17.33 8.41
C PHE A 50 -21.35 -17.09 7.20
N LEU A 51 -20.93 -16.23 6.27
CA LEU A 51 -21.67 -15.93 5.04
C LEU A 51 -21.53 -16.99 3.94
N ARG A 52 -20.75 -18.06 4.17
CA ARG A 52 -20.42 -19.09 3.18
C ARG A 52 -19.89 -18.51 1.86
N LEU A 53 -19.17 -17.39 1.95
CA LEU A 53 -18.55 -16.80 0.78
C LEU A 53 -17.35 -17.65 0.38
N PRO A 54 -17.06 -17.78 -0.93
CA PRO A 54 -15.83 -18.41 -1.37
C PRO A 54 -14.65 -17.64 -0.75
N HIS A 55 -13.77 -18.37 -0.07
CA HIS A 55 -12.53 -17.78 0.41
C HIS A 55 -11.77 -17.27 -0.81
N PRO A 56 -11.27 -16.02 -0.81
CA PRO A 56 -10.42 -15.57 -1.89
C PRO A 56 -9.28 -16.56 -2.01
N GLU A 57 -9.14 -17.14 -3.20
CA GLU A 57 -8.10 -18.10 -3.53
C GLU A 57 -6.76 -17.49 -3.05
N PRO A 58 -5.97 -18.23 -2.25
CA PRO A 58 -4.68 -17.72 -1.81
C PRO A 58 -3.92 -17.34 -3.06
N GLU A 59 -3.70 -16.03 -3.26
CA GLU A 59 -2.97 -15.54 -4.41
C GLU A 59 -1.71 -16.38 -4.55
N PRO A 60 -1.50 -17.04 -5.71
CA PRO A 60 -0.41 -17.99 -5.89
C PRO A 60 0.89 -17.32 -5.45
N ASP A 61 1.71 -18.10 -4.76
CA ASP A 61 3.07 -17.78 -4.31
C ASP A 61 3.91 -17.21 -5.46
N ARG A 62 3.69 -15.94 -5.79
CA ARG A 62 4.76 -15.06 -6.20
C ARG A 62 5.61 -14.93 -4.94
N PRO A 63 6.95 -14.97 -5.01
CA PRO A 63 7.80 -14.78 -3.85
C PRO A 63 7.49 -13.41 -3.23
N ARG A 64 6.54 -13.41 -2.32
CA ARG A 64 6.15 -12.29 -1.50
C ARG A 64 7.23 -12.24 -0.45
N SER A 65 8.27 -11.47 -0.77
CA SER A 65 8.97 -10.69 0.24
C SER A 65 7.95 -9.74 0.87
N ARG A 66 7.04 -10.31 1.67
CA ARG A 66 6.33 -9.71 2.78
C ARG A 66 7.23 -9.93 4.00
N GLY A 67 8.39 -9.28 3.96
CA GLY A 67 8.86 -8.70 5.21
C GLY A 67 7.81 -7.67 5.66
N PRO A 68 7.71 -7.36 6.96
CA PRO A 68 6.95 -6.19 7.39
C PRO A 68 7.35 -5.02 6.49
N SER A 69 6.37 -4.19 6.07
CA SER A 69 6.67 -2.95 5.36
C SER A 69 7.79 -2.26 6.11
N ALA A 70 8.99 -2.31 5.53
CA ALA A 70 10.13 -1.73 6.18
C ALA A 70 9.77 -0.25 6.37
N PRO A 71 10.05 0.33 7.56
CA PRO A 71 9.67 1.69 7.85
C PRO A 71 10.08 2.59 6.69
N THR A 72 9.21 3.53 6.32
CA THR A 72 9.47 4.56 5.31
C THR A 72 10.87 5.13 5.54
N GLY A 73 11.83 4.77 4.68
CA GLY A 73 13.25 5.12 4.86
C GLY A 73 14.22 3.97 5.13
N SER A 74 13.78 2.70 5.10
CA SER A 74 14.71 1.57 5.18
C SER A 74 15.59 1.45 3.93
N LEU A 75 16.88 1.22 4.16
CA LEU A 75 17.91 0.91 3.17
C LEU A 75 17.46 -0.16 2.17
N GLU A 76 16.80 -1.22 2.66
CA GLU A 76 16.33 -2.32 1.83
C GLU A 76 15.18 -1.92 0.91
N ALA A 77 14.28 -1.04 1.36
CA ALA A 77 13.19 -0.54 0.54
C ALA A 77 13.74 0.31 -0.62
N SER A 78 14.75 1.14 -0.35
CA SER A 78 15.43 1.91 -1.39
C SER A 78 16.16 1.02 -2.40
N ARG A 79 16.87 -0.02 -1.93
CA ARG A 79 17.54 -1.00 -2.81
C ARG A 79 16.52 -1.75 -3.68
N ARG A 80 15.41 -2.19 -3.10
CA ARG A 80 14.35 -2.89 -3.82
C ARG A 80 13.70 -1.98 -4.87
N LEU A 81 13.37 -0.74 -4.51
CA LEU A 81 12.80 0.23 -5.45
C LEU A 81 13.75 0.50 -6.62
N PHE A 82 15.03 0.74 -6.32
CA PHE A 82 16.03 0.99 -7.35
C PHE A 82 16.24 -0.23 -8.26
N GLY A 83 16.27 -1.43 -7.69
CA GLY A 83 16.37 -2.69 -8.45
C GLY A 83 15.15 -2.99 -9.32
N MET A 84 13.95 -2.61 -8.88
CA MET A 84 12.71 -2.73 -9.66
C MET A 84 12.59 -1.68 -10.77
N SER A 85 13.47 -0.68 -10.79
CA SER A 85 13.43 0.42 -11.76
C SER A 85 14.27 0.09 -13.01
N GLN A 86 13.81 0.53 -14.16
CA GLN A 86 14.48 0.31 -15.46
C GLN A 86 15.46 1.45 -15.79
N PRO A 87 16.45 1.20 -16.67
CA PRO A 87 17.33 2.26 -17.18
C PRO A 87 16.53 3.41 -17.81
N ILE A 88 17.06 4.63 -17.73
CA ILE A 88 16.37 5.82 -18.28
C ILE A 88 16.40 5.89 -19.81
N SER A 89 17.25 5.09 -20.47
CA SER A 89 17.34 5.01 -21.92
C SER A 89 16.01 4.61 -22.53
N ARG A 90 15.56 5.37 -23.53
CA ARG A 90 14.26 5.23 -24.22
C ARG A 90 13.05 5.39 -23.31
N THR A 91 13.16 6.23 -22.28
CA THR A 91 12.04 6.56 -21.37
C THR A 91 11.69 8.04 -21.42
N LEU A 92 10.56 8.42 -20.81
CA LEU A 92 10.16 9.82 -20.64
C LEU A 92 11.22 10.64 -19.89
N VAL A 93 12.00 10.00 -19.01
CA VAL A 93 13.09 10.63 -18.25
C VAL A 93 14.21 11.09 -19.19
N GLU A 94 14.59 10.29 -20.19
CA GLU A 94 15.60 10.71 -21.16
C GLU A 94 15.15 11.95 -21.94
N THR A 95 13.90 11.95 -22.42
CA THR A 95 13.34 13.11 -23.13
C THR A 95 13.29 14.34 -22.23
N TYR A 96 12.89 14.16 -20.97
CA TYR A 96 12.86 15.23 -19.96
C TYR A 96 14.26 15.80 -19.68
N LEU A 97 15.27 14.96 -19.49
CA LEU A 97 16.64 15.43 -19.22
C LEU A 97 17.25 16.13 -20.44
N ARG A 98 17.01 15.61 -21.65
CA ARG A 98 17.46 16.26 -22.88
C ARG A 98 16.81 17.62 -23.11
N SER A 99 15.51 17.75 -22.84
CA SER A 99 14.83 19.05 -22.94
C SER A 99 15.34 20.06 -21.91
N ARG A 100 15.93 19.59 -20.81
CA ARG A 100 16.64 20.39 -19.80
C ARG A 100 18.11 20.67 -20.14
N GLY A 101 18.60 20.24 -21.31
CA GLY A 101 20.00 20.44 -21.73
C GLY A 101 20.98 19.40 -21.17
N ILE A 102 20.49 18.36 -20.49
CA ILE A 102 21.31 17.26 -19.97
C ILE A 102 21.36 16.16 -21.03
N THR A 103 22.38 16.20 -21.88
CA THR A 103 22.51 15.32 -23.05
C THR A 103 23.47 14.15 -22.84
N ALA A 104 24.43 14.29 -21.92
CA ALA A 104 25.40 13.24 -21.59
C ALA A 104 24.84 12.25 -20.56
N LEU A 105 24.05 11.27 -21.01
CA LEU A 105 23.38 10.30 -20.13
C LEU A 105 24.20 9.03 -19.86
N HIS A 106 25.41 8.92 -20.41
CA HIS A 106 26.25 7.72 -20.38
C HIS A 106 26.77 7.34 -18.97
N GLY A 107 26.64 8.23 -17.98
CA GLY A 107 27.03 8.01 -16.57
C GLY A 107 25.85 8.05 -15.60
N THR A 108 24.62 7.95 -16.10
CA THR A 108 23.39 8.06 -15.29
C THR A 108 22.93 6.72 -14.72
N GLU A 109 23.86 5.83 -14.38
CA GLU A 109 23.50 4.54 -13.74
C GLU A 109 22.82 4.74 -12.39
N SER A 110 23.08 5.88 -11.74
CA SER A 110 22.43 6.34 -10.51
C SER A 110 20.99 6.81 -10.72
N LEU A 111 20.53 6.99 -11.97
CA LEU A 111 19.17 7.37 -12.31
C LEU A 111 18.45 6.23 -13.01
N ARG A 112 17.23 5.97 -12.58
CA ARG A 112 16.35 4.96 -13.15
C ARG A 112 14.93 5.50 -13.30
N PHE A 113 14.13 4.80 -14.08
CA PHE A 113 12.73 5.11 -14.29
C PHE A 113 11.87 3.99 -13.72
N HIS A 114 10.78 4.33 -13.04
CA HIS A 114 9.79 3.37 -12.57
C HIS A 114 8.40 3.74 -13.09
N PRO A 115 7.78 2.94 -13.98
CA PRO A 115 6.53 3.33 -14.64
C PRO A 115 5.30 3.32 -13.71
N ARG A 116 5.35 2.60 -12.59
CA ARG A 116 4.22 2.43 -11.64
C ARG A 116 4.66 2.61 -10.18
N CYS A 117 5.33 3.71 -9.87
CA CYS A 117 5.80 3.98 -8.52
C CYS A 117 4.62 4.29 -7.60
N TYR A 118 4.57 3.66 -6.43
CA TYR A 118 3.53 3.92 -5.45
C TYR A 118 3.71 5.31 -4.83
N TYR A 119 2.63 6.10 -4.86
CA TYR A 119 2.53 7.41 -4.24
C TYR A 119 1.29 7.42 -3.35
N ARG A 120 1.45 7.91 -2.13
CA ARG A 120 0.35 8.08 -1.19
C ARG A 120 0.39 9.54 -0.76
N PRO A 121 -0.59 10.37 -1.17
CA PRO A 121 -0.60 11.81 -0.86
C PRO A 121 -0.70 12.06 0.65
N ASP A 122 -1.57 11.32 1.32
CA ASP A 122 -1.86 11.40 2.77
C ASP A 122 -2.05 10.00 3.35
N ASP A 123 -1.84 9.84 4.66
CA ASP A 123 -1.98 8.54 5.32
C ASP A 123 -3.39 7.93 5.21
N ASP A 124 -4.43 8.74 4.98
CA ASP A 124 -5.80 8.25 4.78
C ASP A 124 -6.21 8.10 3.29
N SER A 125 -5.36 8.56 2.37
CA SER A 125 -5.64 8.51 0.93
C SER A 125 -5.29 7.15 0.30
N PRO A 126 -6.01 6.73 -0.76
CA PRO A 126 -5.68 5.52 -1.49
C PRO A 126 -4.27 5.60 -2.08
N THR A 127 -3.58 4.45 -2.17
CA THR A 127 -2.27 4.39 -2.83
C THR A 127 -2.46 4.48 -4.34
N GLU A 128 -1.84 5.49 -4.94
CA GLU A 128 -1.83 5.71 -6.37
C GLU A 128 -0.55 5.18 -7.01
N THR A 129 -0.57 4.94 -8.32
CA THR A 129 0.62 4.55 -9.09
C THR A 129 0.94 5.58 -10.15
N TRP A 130 2.13 6.18 -10.06
CA TRP A 130 2.60 7.21 -10.98
C TRP A 130 3.94 6.83 -11.61
N PRO A 131 4.21 7.22 -12.86
CA PRO A 131 5.56 7.12 -13.41
C PRO A 131 6.49 8.08 -12.66
N ALA A 132 7.65 7.59 -12.21
CA ALA A 132 8.59 8.38 -11.41
C ALA A 132 10.04 8.16 -11.86
N MET A 133 10.84 9.21 -11.72
CA MET A 133 12.29 9.15 -11.81
C MET A 133 12.85 8.77 -10.44
N ILE A 134 13.72 7.77 -10.39
CA ILE A 134 14.33 7.28 -9.15
C ILE A 134 15.83 7.55 -9.20
N ALA A 135 16.35 8.31 -8.24
CA ALA A 135 17.78 8.55 -8.06
C ALA A 135 18.31 7.75 -6.87
N SER A 136 19.38 6.97 -7.07
CA SER A 136 20.08 6.32 -5.95
C SER A 136 20.88 7.35 -5.16
N VAL A 137 20.70 7.34 -3.84
CA VAL A 137 21.57 8.04 -2.90
C VAL A 137 22.58 7.03 -2.38
N THR A 138 23.87 7.33 -2.51
CA THR A 138 24.96 6.43 -2.08
C THR A 138 25.83 7.08 -1.01
N ASP A 139 26.50 6.25 -0.20
CA ASP A 139 27.62 6.71 0.62
C ASP A 139 28.89 6.96 -0.23
N LEU A 140 29.99 7.38 0.43
CA LEU A 140 31.29 7.58 -0.22
C LEU A 140 31.92 6.27 -0.75
N GLY A 141 31.46 5.11 -0.27
CA GLY A 141 31.88 3.79 -0.73
C GLY A 141 31.05 3.26 -1.91
N GLY A 142 30.05 4.01 -2.37
CA GLY A 142 29.16 3.59 -3.46
C GLY A 142 28.01 2.66 -3.03
N HIS A 143 27.81 2.43 -1.72
CA HIS A 143 26.69 1.64 -1.25
C HIS A 143 25.41 2.48 -1.28
N LEU A 144 24.34 1.91 -1.83
CA LEU A 144 23.02 2.56 -1.85
C LEU A 144 22.49 2.71 -0.42
N THR A 145 22.36 3.97 0.02
CA THR A 145 21.86 4.41 1.32
C THR A 145 20.42 4.90 1.27
N GLY A 146 19.94 5.29 0.10
CA GLY A 146 18.58 5.78 -0.08
C GLY A 146 18.16 5.86 -1.54
N ALA A 147 16.91 6.27 -1.77
CA ALA A 147 16.38 6.54 -3.09
C ALA A 147 15.50 7.79 -3.05
N HIS A 148 15.75 8.73 -3.96
CA HIS A 148 14.91 9.89 -4.18
C HIS A 148 13.96 9.62 -5.36
N ARG A 149 12.72 10.10 -5.26
CA ARG A 149 11.69 9.93 -6.30
C ARG A 149 11.13 11.29 -6.71
N THR A 150 11.00 11.51 -8.01
CA THR A 150 10.47 12.73 -8.62
C THR A 150 9.45 12.40 -9.70
#